data_AF-A0AAW3NDP8-F1
#
_entry.id   AF-A0AAW3NDP8-F1
#
_cell.length_a   1.000
_cell.length_b   1.000
_cell.length_c   1.000
_cell.angle_alpha   90.00
_cell.angle_beta   90.00
_cell.angle_gamma   90.00
#
_symmetry.space_group_name_H-M   'P 1'
#
loop_
_entity.id
_entity.type
_entity.pdbx_description
1 polymer ?
#
loop_
_entity_poly.entity_id
_entity_poly.type
_entity_poly.pdbx_seq_one_letter_code
_entity_poly.pdbx_strand_id
1 'polypeptide(L)'
;MEPLWEYRWEYTDSYYGVIECKFWMTDREAEQWHAFGQEGTRRLDETRRDRNLQPKPSEQTHAYAAAAAGTDALPEFVSPDVGTLRVWWKHPERVDGADVRRMVLEVIALRRLLNASVKAASESREV
;
A
#
# COMPACT_ATOMS: atom_id res chain seq x y z
N MET A 1 -34.57 -6.55 1.27
CA MET A 1 -33.53 -5.52 1.13
C MET A 1 -33.59 -5.02 -0.30
N GLU A 2 -33.39 -3.72 -0.52
CA GLU A 2 -33.21 -3.21 -1.88
C GLU A 2 -31.88 -3.73 -2.45
N PRO A 3 -31.84 -4.17 -3.72
CA PRO A 3 -30.62 -4.67 -4.33
C PRO A 3 -29.56 -3.57 -4.41
N LEU A 4 -28.34 -3.88 -3.98
CA LEU A 4 -27.21 -2.94 -4.01
C LEU A 4 -26.23 -3.42 -5.08
N TRP A 5 -26.30 -2.80 -6.26
CA TRP A 5 -25.51 -3.22 -7.40
C TRP A 5 -24.07 -2.73 -7.31
N GLU A 6 -23.14 -3.66 -7.50
CA GLU A 6 -21.72 -3.38 -7.67
C GLU A 6 -21.19 -3.97 -8.97
N TYR A 7 -20.13 -3.33 -9.48
CA TYR A 7 -19.51 -3.60 -10.76
C TYR A 7 -17.99 -3.64 -10.59
N ARG A 8 -17.32 -4.30 -11.54
CA ARG A 8 -15.92 -4.04 -11.80
C ARG A 8 -15.76 -2.86 -12.74
N TRP A 9 -14.60 -2.24 -12.63
CA TRP A 9 -14.21 -1.09 -13.41
C TRP A 9 -12.87 -1.41 -14.05
N GLU A 10 -12.60 -0.81 -15.20
CA GLU A 10 -11.26 -0.73 -15.73
C GLU A 10 -10.87 0.73 -15.86
N TYR A 11 -9.58 1.00 -15.79
CA TYR A 11 -9.01 2.30 -16.05
C TYR A 11 -7.73 2.16 -16.86
N THR A 12 -7.36 3.23 -17.55
CA THR A 12 -6.10 3.27 -18.29
C THR A 12 -5.03 3.91 -17.42
N ASP A 13 -3.98 3.14 -17.12
CA ASP A 13 -2.77 3.60 -16.47
C ASP A 13 -1.72 3.99 -17.53
N SER A 14 -1.02 5.10 -17.31
CA SER A 14 -0.05 5.64 -18.27
C SER A 14 1.19 4.75 -18.45
N TYR A 15 1.48 3.88 -17.49
CA TYR A 15 2.64 2.99 -17.50
C TYR A 15 2.26 1.57 -17.88
N TYR A 16 1.10 1.09 -17.44
CA TYR A 16 0.68 -0.32 -17.59
C TYR A 16 -0.45 -0.54 -18.61
N GLY A 17 -1.03 0.52 -19.17
CA GLY A 17 -2.16 0.42 -20.10
C GLY A 17 -3.47 0.13 -19.39
N VAL A 18 -4.38 -0.61 -20.03
CA VAL A 18 -5.72 -0.89 -19.47
C VAL A 18 -5.60 -1.90 -18.32
N ILE A 19 -6.03 -1.49 -17.13
CA ILE A 19 -6.06 -2.31 -15.92
C ILE A 19 -7.51 -2.54 -15.49
N GLU A 20 -7.89 -3.82 -15.31
CA GLU A 20 -9.12 -4.20 -14.64
C GLU A 20 -8.96 -4.15 -13.11
N CYS A 21 -9.85 -3.43 -12.43
CA CYS A 21 -9.89 -3.37 -10.98
C CYS A 21 -10.34 -4.71 -10.38
N LYS A 22 -9.57 -5.19 -9.40
CA LYS A 22 -9.86 -6.43 -8.67
C LYS A 22 -10.89 -6.25 -7.54
N PHE A 23 -11.24 -5.01 -7.22
CA PHE A 23 -12.23 -4.67 -6.19
C PHE A 23 -13.58 -4.30 -6.82
N TRP A 24 -14.64 -4.55 -6.08
CA TRP A 24 -16.02 -4.33 -6.49
C TRP A 24 -16.53 -3.00 -5.94
N MET A 25 -17.22 -2.23 -6.77
CA MET A 25 -17.69 -0.90 -6.40
C MET A 25 -19.11 -0.66 -6.86
N THR A 26 -19.89 -0.02 -6.00
CA THR A 26 -21.14 0.64 -6.41
C THR A 26 -20.82 1.91 -7.21
N ASP A 27 -21.78 2.40 -8.00
CA ASP A 27 -21.60 3.65 -8.74
C ASP A 27 -21.22 4.83 -7.81
N ARG A 28 -21.82 4.88 -6.61
CA ARG A 28 -21.50 5.91 -5.60
C ARG A 28 -20.08 5.81 -5.05
N GLU A 29 -19.57 4.61 -4.86
CA GLU A 29 -18.17 4.43 -4.43
C GLU A 29 -17.22 4.77 -5.58
N ALA A 30 -17.60 4.43 -6.82
CA ALA A 30 -16.84 4.74 -8.02
C ALA A 30 -16.62 6.26 -8.15
N GLU A 31 -17.63 7.08 -7.89
CA GLU A 31 -17.52 8.55 -7.88
C GLU A 31 -16.40 9.09 -6.96
N GLN A 32 -15.99 8.35 -5.93
CA GLN A 32 -14.94 8.74 -4.99
C GLN A 32 -13.57 8.14 -5.34
N TRP A 33 -13.50 7.28 -6.35
CA TRP A 33 -12.27 6.60 -6.73
C TRP A 33 -11.42 7.46 -7.66
N HIS A 34 -10.10 7.45 -7.44
CA HIS A 34 -9.14 8.34 -8.10
C HIS A 34 -9.16 8.28 -9.64
N ALA A 35 -9.55 7.14 -10.22
CA ALA A 35 -9.58 6.95 -11.67
C ALA A 35 -10.97 7.23 -12.28
N PHE A 36 -11.98 7.54 -11.48
CA PHE A 36 -13.33 7.82 -11.99
C PHE A 36 -13.35 9.11 -12.82
N GLY A 37 -13.99 9.05 -13.98
CA GLY A 37 -14.05 10.17 -14.94
C GLY A 37 -12.76 10.42 -15.72
N GLN A 38 -11.70 9.63 -15.50
CA GLN A 38 -10.47 9.71 -16.31
C GLN A 38 -10.69 9.09 -17.70
N GLU A 39 -9.92 9.55 -18.68
CA GLU A 39 -9.97 9.03 -20.05
C GLU A 39 -9.58 7.54 -20.06
N GLY A 40 -10.42 6.71 -20.68
CA GLY A 40 -10.24 5.26 -20.69
C GLY A 40 -10.72 4.52 -19.43
N THR A 41 -11.35 5.22 -18.47
CA THR A 41 -12.08 4.56 -17.37
C THR A 41 -13.46 4.14 -17.83
N ARG A 42 -13.80 2.86 -17.70
CA ARG A 42 -15.15 2.35 -18.00
C ARG A 42 -15.64 1.36 -16.96
N ARG A 43 -16.96 1.35 -16.78
CA ARG A 43 -17.67 0.33 -16.00
C ARG A 43 -17.82 -0.94 -16.82
N LEU A 44 -17.59 -2.09 -16.21
CA LEU A 44 -17.81 -3.40 -16.83
C LEU A 44 -19.20 -3.91 -16.47
N ASP A 45 -20.21 -3.51 -17.26
CA ASP A 45 -21.62 -3.83 -17.00
C ASP A 45 -21.90 -5.34 -16.94
N GLU A 46 -21.14 -6.14 -17.68
CA GLU A 46 -21.22 -7.61 -17.68
C GLU A 46 -20.90 -8.25 -16.32
N THR A 47 -20.19 -7.52 -15.45
CA THR A 47 -19.79 -8.01 -14.12
C THR A 47 -20.84 -7.73 -13.05
N ARG A 48 -21.94 -7.05 -13.36
CA ARG A 48 -22.96 -6.60 -12.40
C ARG A 48 -23.40 -7.71 -11.44
N ARG A 49 -23.26 -7.45 -10.13
CA ARG A 49 -23.73 -8.35 -9.08
C ARG A 49 -24.39 -7.61 -7.92
N ASP A 50 -25.33 -8.26 -7.24
CA ASP A 50 -25.95 -7.72 -6.03
C ASP A 50 -25.04 -7.99 -4.83
N ARG A 51 -24.55 -6.91 -4.20
CA ARG A 51 -23.70 -6.95 -3.01
C ARG A 51 -24.38 -7.64 -1.83
N ASN A 52 -25.71 -7.53 -1.71
CA ASN A 52 -26.44 -8.15 -0.61
C ASN A 52 -26.53 -9.68 -0.73
N LEU A 53 -26.36 -10.20 -1.96
CA LEU A 53 -26.31 -11.63 -2.24
C LEU A 53 -24.89 -12.21 -2.16
N GLN A 54 -23.87 -11.34 -2.08
CA GLN A 54 -22.51 -11.79 -1.87
C GLN A 54 -22.32 -12.22 -0.41
N PRO A 55 -21.53 -13.26 -0.15
CA PRO A 55 -21.12 -13.58 1.22
C PRO A 55 -20.48 -12.33 1.81
N LYS A 56 -21.11 -11.80 2.87
CA LYS A 56 -20.55 -10.65 3.60
C LYS A 56 -19.15 -11.06 4.06
N PRO A 57 -18.15 -10.17 3.97
CA PRO A 57 -16.83 -10.43 4.49
C PRO A 57 -16.92 -10.42 6.03
N SER A 58 -17.44 -11.50 6.59
CA SER A 58 -17.30 -11.88 7.99
C SER A 58 -16.19 -12.94 8.15
N GLU A 59 -15.61 -13.41 7.03
CA GLU A 59 -14.55 -14.42 7.04
C GLU A 59 -13.34 -14.06 6.15
N GLN A 60 -13.39 -13.00 5.34
CA GLN A 60 -12.29 -12.62 4.44
C GLN A 60 -11.56 -11.32 4.82
N THR A 61 -12.01 -10.61 5.85
CA THR A 61 -11.49 -9.28 6.22
C THR A 61 -10.21 -9.31 7.04
N HIS A 62 -9.61 -10.47 7.30
CA HIS A 62 -8.34 -10.51 8.04
C HIS A 62 -7.30 -11.50 7.49
N ALA A 63 -7.31 -11.93 6.22
CA ALA A 63 -6.17 -12.71 5.73
C ALA A 63 -4.87 -11.87 5.65
N TYR A 64 -4.97 -10.55 5.42
CA TYR A 64 -3.82 -9.63 5.46
C TYR A 64 -3.62 -8.96 6.83
N ALA A 65 -4.64 -8.90 7.68
CA ALA A 65 -4.60 -8.26 9.00
C ALA A 65 -4.60 -9.26 10.19
N ALA A 66 -4.77 -10.55 9.92
CA ALA A 66 -4.62 -11.69 10.83
C ALA A 66 -3.78 -12.80 10.19
N ALA A 67 -2.68 -12.43 9.51
CA ALA A 67 -1.46 -13.10 9.93
C ALA A 67 -1.44 -12.85 11.44
N ALA A 68 -1.65 -13.90 12.24
CA ALA A 68 -1.64 -13.80 13.70
C ALA A 68 -0.54 -12.82 14.05
N ALA A 69 -0.85 -11.80 14.86
CA ALA A 69 0.20 -11.01 15.48
C ALA A 69 1.03 -12.03 16.23
N GLY A 70 2.06 -12.56 15.56
CA GLY A 70 2.85 -13.63 16.06
C GLY A 70 3.36 -13.10 17.37
N THR A 71 3.23 -13.90 18.42
CA THR A 71 4.03 -13.68 19.62
C THR A 71 5.52 -13.80 19.32
N ASP A 72 5.87 -14.18 18.08
CA ASP A 72 7.18 -13.95 17.49
C ASP A 72 7.58 -12.49 17.71
N ALA A 73 8.61 -12.33 18.54
CA ALA A 73 9.27 -11.07 18.70
C ALA A 73 9.56 -10.50 17.31
N LEU A 74 9.25 -9.21 17.13
CA LEU A 74 9.70 -8.48 15.95
C LEU A 74 11.19 -8.79 15.78
N PRO A 75 11.63 -9.32 14.62
CA PRO A 75 13.03 -9.64 14.43
C PRO A 75 13.85 -8.39 14.74
N GLU A 76 14.93 -8.58 15.49
CA GLU A 76 15.79 -7.48 15.89
C GLU A 76 16.21 -6.71 14.64
N PHE A 77 15.87 -5.42 14.60
CA PHE A 77 16.26 -4.57 13.49
C PHE A 77 17.77 -4.37 13.56
N VAL A 78 18.49 -5.12 12.74
CA VAL A 78 19.93 -4.92 12.55
C VAL A 78 20.09 -3.88 11.43
N SER A 79 20.70 -2.73 11.72
CA SER A 79 21.02 -1.76 10.68
C SER A 79 21.95 -2.40 9.64
N PRO A 80 21.67 -2.29 8.32
CA PRO A 80 22.57 -2.79 7.29
C PRO A 80 23.88 -1.98 7.29
N ASP A 81 25.02 -2.64 7.13
CA ASP A 81 26.29 -1.93 7.04
C ASP A 81 26.41 -1.14 5.73
N VAL A 82 27.33 -0.16 5.71
CA VAL A 82 27.55 0.73 4.57
C VAL A 82 27.97 -0.04 3.30
N GLY A 83 28.67 -1.17 3.44
CA GLY A 83 29.05 -2.03 2.32
C GLY A 83 27.82 -2.67 1.68
N THR A 84 26.94 -3.23 2.50
CA THR A 84 25.66 -3.79 2.06
C THR A 84 24.79 -2.76 1.33
N LEU A 85 24.66 -1.55 1.89
CA LEU A 85 23.92 -0.45 1.25
C LEU A 85 24.52 -0.08 -0.12
N ARG A 86 25.85 -0.07 -0.25
CA ARG A 86 26.52 0.19 -1.54
C ARG A 86 26.29 -0.92 -2.56
N VAL A 87 26.20 -2.17 -2.12
CA VAL A 87 25.91 -3.31 -3.00
C VAL A 87 24.46 -3.22 -3.50
N TRP A 88 23.49 -2.96 -2.63
CA TRP A 88 22.10 -2.74 -3.02
C TRP A 88 21.94 -1.57 -3.99
N TRP A 89 22.66 -0.47 -3.77
CA TRP A 89 22.66 0.67 -4.69
C TRP A 89 23.19 0.32 -6.08
N LYS A 90 24.26 -0.48 -6.16
CA LYS A 90 24.87 -0.88 -7.44
C LYS A 90 24.07 -1.98 -8.16
N HIS A 91 23.38 -2.82 -7.41
CA HIS A 91 22.68 -4.01 -7.89
C HIS A 91 21.28 -4.11 -7.27
N PRO A 92 20.36 -3.20 -7.61
CA PRO A 92 19.00 -3.19 -7.05
C PRO A 92 18.23 -4.48 -7.37
N GLU A 93 18.57 -5.17 -8.46
CA GLU A 93 17.98 -6.45 -8.86
C GLU A 93 18.29 -7.61 -7.90
N ARG A 94 19.29 -7.45 -7.02
CA ARG A 94 19.72 -8.47 -6.05
C ARG A 94 19.10 -8.30 -4.68
N VAL A 95 18.28 -7.26 -4.50
CA VAL A 95 17.65 -6.93 -3.21
C VAL A 95 16.33 -7.68 -3.10
N ASP A 96 16.22 -8.57 -2.14
CA ASP A 96 14.98 -9.30 -1.90
C ASP A 96 13.96 -8.48 -1.11
N GLY A 97 12.72 -8.99 -1.00
CA GLY A 97 11.66 -8.27 -0.31
C GLY A 97 11.93 -8.00 1.18
N ALA A 98 12.74 -8.83 1.85
CA ALA A 98 13.11 -8.61 3.25
C ALA A 98 14.15 -7.48 3.37
N ASP A 99 15.12 -7.44 2.47
CA ASP A 99 16.13 -6.39 2.38
C ASP A 99 15.51 -5.03 2.01
N VAL A 100 14.51 -4.99 1.12
CA VAL A 100 13.75 -3.77 0.83
C VAL A 100 13.07 -3.24 2.09
N ARG A 101 12.39 -4.11 2.86
CA ARG A 101 11.74 -3.70 4.12
C ARG A 101 12.77 -3.18 5.13
N ARG A 102 13.93 -3.83 5.22
CA ARG A 102 15.04 -3.42 6.08
C ARG A 102 15.60 -2.05 5.68
N MET A 103 15.78 -1.80 4.38
CA MET A 103 16.22 -0.50 3.84
C MET A 103 15.22 0.62 4.16
N VAL A 104 13.91 0.36 4.03
CA VAL A 104 12.87 1.33 4.37
C VAL A 104 12.92 1.70 5.86
N LEU A 105 13.09 0.72 6.74
CA LEU A 105 13.21 0.96 8.18
C LEU A 105 14.46 1.78 8.53
N GLU A 106 15.60 1.52 7.90
CA GLU A 106 16.83 2.31 8.07
C GLU A 106 16.61 3.78 7.65
N VAL A 107 15.99 4.03 6.49
CA VAL A 107 15.69 5.39 6.02
C VAL A 107 14.74 6.12 6.97
N ILE A 108 13.71 5.44 7.49
CA ILE A 108 12.78 6.02 8.47
C ILE A 108 13.52 6.37 9.78
N ALA A 109 14.36 5.47 10.28
CA ALA A 109 15.14 5.69 11.49
C ALA A 109 16.09 6.88 11.35
N LEU A 110 16.85 6.96 10.25
CA LEU A 110 17.75 8.07 9.96
C LEU A 110 17.01 9.41 9.83
N ARG A 111 15.84 9.44 9.17
CA ARG A 111 15.03 10.66 9.08
C ARG A 111 14.51 11.12 10.45
N ARG A 112 14.08 10.18 11.31
CA ARG A 112 13.64 10.49 12.67
C ARG A 112 14.79 11.07 13.50
N LEU A 113 15.97 10.48 13.42
CA LEU A 113 17.17 10.98 14.09
C LEU A 113 17.54 12.38 13.58
N LEU A 114 17.58 12.59 12.27
CA LEU A 114 17.89 13.89 11.68
C LEU A 114 16.88 14.96 12.13
N ASN A 115 15.58 14.66 12.09
CA ASN A 115 14.54 15.59 12.54
C ASN A 115 14.67 15.92 14.03
N ALA A 116 14.97 14.92 14.87
CA ALA A 116 15.22 15.14 16.29
C ALA A 116 16.47 16.02 16.53
N SER A 117 17.55 15.79 15.78
CA SER A 117 18.76 16.60 15.85
C SER A 117 18.53 18.04 15.39
N VAL A 118 17.78 18.24 14.29
CA VAL A 118 17.42 19.58 13.80
C VAL A 118 16.58 20.33 14.84
N LYS A 119 15.59 19.66 15.43
CA LYS A 119 14.76 20.23 16.49
C LYS A 119 15.58 20.63 17.72
N ALA A 120 16.47 19.75 18.18
CA ALA A 120 17.37 20.06 19.30
C ALA A 120 18.29 21.25 18.98
N ALA A 121 18.78 21.35 17.75
CA ALA A 121 19.64 22.45 17.31
C ALA A 121 18.89 23.79 17.18
N SER A 122 17.61 23.79 16.81
CA SER A 122 16.79 25.02 16.80
C SER A 122 16.47 25.50 18.22
N GLU A 123 16.10 24.58 19.11
CA GLU A 123 15.79 24.91 20.51
C GLU A 123 17.03 25.44 21.26
N SER A 124 18.22 24.92 20.95
CA SER A 124 19.48 25.39 21.55
C SER A 124 19.94 26.77 21.05
N ARG A 125 19.36 27.30 19.97
CA ARG A 125 19.68 28.62 19.40
C ARG A 125 18.77 29.75 19.91
N GLU A 126 17.65 29.41 20.51
CA GLU A 126 16.67 30.35 21.06
C GLU A 126 16.89 30.65 22.56
N VAL A 127 17.89 30.01 23.18
CA VAL A 127 18.36 30.22 24.57
C VAL A 127 19.66 31.01 24.55
#